data_AF-A0A943J2Q8-F1
#
_entry.id   AF-A0A943J2Q8-F1
#
_cell.length_a   1.000
_cell.length_b   1.000
_cell.length_c   1.000
_cell.angle_alpha   90.00
_cell.angle_beta   90.00
_cell.angle_gamma   90.00
#
_symmetry.space_group_name_H-M   'P 1'
#
loop_
_entity.id
_entity.type
_entity.pdbx_description
1 polymer ?
#
loop_
_entity_poly.entity_id
_entity_poly.type
_entity_poly.pdbx_seq_one_letter_code
_entity_poly.pdbx_strand_id
1 'polypeptide(L)'
;ALEAALKQIEKDFGKGSVMMLGQNTTLNVESISTGSFTLDLALGVGGVPKGRIVEIYGPESSGKTTVALHIVAEAQKQGGVAAFIDAEHALDPAYAAQLGVDVDSLLVSQPDNGEQALEIAEMLVRSGAIDVIVVDSVAALVPKQEIEGDMGDSHVGLHARLMSQALRKLAGIIAKTSCVAIFINQLREKVGVMYGNPEVTTGGRALKFYASVRMDVRRIETLKNGSEAYGSRTRVRVVKNKVAPPFKEAEFDLIYGKGISREGEIVDVAVKLGVIQKSGAWFSYEGQRLGQGREKAKDMIISHPDLREEIEKRITDILHDSEAKTNERAAKRAEETASEPSGTKSAAIKKDSLSIGAEDFDLDEE
;
A
#
# COMPACT_ATOMS: atom_id res chain seq x y z
N ALA A 1 42.54 8.19 -0.65
CA ALA A 1 42.17 6.80 -0.29
C ALA A 1 40.70 6.51 -0.61
N LEU A 2 39.76 7.26 -0.01
CA LEU A 2 38.32 7.08 -0.24
C LEU A 2 37.92 7.21 -1.72
N GLU A 3 38.35 8.27 -2.43
CA GLU A 3 38.03 8.44 -3.86
C GLU A 3 38.59 7.32 -4.75
N ALA A 4 39.76 6.77 -4.41
CA ALA A 4 40.34 5.65 -5.13
C ALA A 4 39.53 4.37 -4.90
N ALA A 5 39.06 4.15 -3.67
CA ALA A 5 38.15 3.05 -3.35
C ALA A 5 36.80 3.22 -4.06
N LEU A 6 36.22 4.42 -4.07
CA LEU A 6 34.97 4.72 -4.80
C LEU A 6 35.12 4.46 -6.31
N LYS A 7 36.21 4.93 -6.93
CA LYS A 7 36.50 4.66 -8.35
C LYS A 7 36.72 3.19 -8.65
N GLN A 8 37.37 2.46 -7.73
CA GLN A 8 37.56 1.02 -7.87
C GLN A 8 36.22 0.28 -7.79
N ILE A 9 35.35 0.65 -6.83
CA ILE A 9 34.00 0.10 -6.70
C ILE A 9 33.17 0.40 -7.96
N GLU A 10 33.20 1.62 -8.48
CA GLU A 10 32.49 1.95 -9.73
C GLU A 10 33.02 1.20 -10.95
N LYS A 11 34.33 0.92 -11.00
CA LYS A 11 34.94 0.14 -12.08
C LYS A 11 34.52 -1.33 -12.01
N ASP A 12 34.48 -1.90 -10.81
CA ASP A 12 34.21 -3.33 -10.60
C ASP A 12 32.70 -3.65 -10.66
N PHE A 13 31.85 -2.72 -10.20
CA PHE A 13 30.39 -2.94 -10.04
C PHE A 13 29.51 -2.00 -10.89
N GLY A 14 30.11 -1.12 -11.69
CA GLY A 14 29.41 -0.19 -12.58
C GLY A 14 29.14 1.18 -11.95
N LYS A 15 28.87 2.18 -12.80
CA LYS A 15 28.54 3.54 -12.37
C LYS A 15 27.29 3.54 -11.49
N GLY A 16 27.33 4.29 -10.39
CA GLY A 16 26.23 4.38 -9.42
C GLY A 16 26.12 3.20 -8.44
N SER A 17 27.09 2.29 -8.42
CA SER A 17 27.19 1.23 -7.41
C SER A 17 27.49 1.75 -6.00
N VAL A 18 28.13 2.92 -5.90
CA VAL A 18 28.37 3.65 -4.65
C VAL A 18 28.24 5.15 -4.90
N MET A 19 27.50 5.85 -4.05
CA MET A 19 27.27 7.29 -4.18
C MET A 19 27.03 7.94 -2.82
N MET A 20 27.30 9.24 -2.70
CA MET A 20 26.96 9.99 -1.49
C MET A 20 25.46 10.25 -1.45
N LEU A 21 24.81 9.92 -0.33
CA LEU A 21 23.35 9.98 -0.17
C LEU A 21 22.77 11.37 -0.49
N GLY A 22 23.47 12.45 -0.13
CA GLY A 22 23.03 13.84 -0.38
C GLY A 22 23.22 14.36 -1.81
N GLN A 23 23.89 13.61 -2.69
CA GLN A 23 24.07 13.99 -4.10
C GLN A 23 22.95 13.43 -5.01
N ASN A 24 22.02 12.66 -4.45
CA ASN A 24 20.87 12.12 -5.18
C ASN A 24 19.71 13.11 -5.14
N THR A 25 19.51 13.88 -6.21
CA THR A 25 18.30 14.69 -6.44
C THR A 25 17.05 13.84 -6.75
N THR A 26 17.20 12.52 -6.90
CA THR A 26 16.12 11.53 -7.11
C THR A 26 15.44 11.06 -5.82
N LEU A 27 15.64 11.75 -4.68
CA LEU A 27 14.94 11.42 -3.42
C LEU A 27 13.44 11.74 -3.45
N ASN A 28 12.93 12.36 -4.51
CA ASN A 28 11.49 12.35 -4.79
C ASN A 28 11.11 10.97 -5.31
N VAL A 29 10.58 10.13 -4.41
CA VAL A 29 10.07 8.81 -4.77
C VAL A 29 8.89 9.00 -5.72
N GLU A 30 9.09 8.71 -7.00
CA GLU A 30 7.99 8.67 -7.98
C GLU A 30 6.92 7.67 -7.53
N SER A 31 5.67 7.98 -7.83
CA SER A 31 4.52 7.19 -7.40
C SER A 31 3.48 7.07 -8.51
N ILE A 32 2.64 6.04 -8.42
CA ILE A 32 1.45 5.83 -9.24
C ILE A 32 0.24 6.07 -8.35
N SER A 33 -0.70 6.93 -8.77
CA SER A 33 -1.92 7.20 -8.02
C SER A 33 -2.69 5.91 -7.75
N THR A 34 -3.35 5.84 -6.60
CA THR A 34 -4.23 4.72 -6.25
C THR A 34 -5.63 4.84 -6.83
N GLY A 35 -5.94 5.95 -7.51
CA GLY A 35 -7.29 6.31 -7.93
C GLY A 35 -8.20 6.78 -6.79
N SER A 36 -7.73 6.71 -5.53
CA SER A 36 -8.38 7.27 -4.34
C SER A 36 -7.61 8.49 -3.86
N PHE A 37 -8.31 9.63 -3.80
CA PHE A 37 -7.70 10.88 -3.35
C PHE A 37 -7.26 10.80 -1.89
N THR A 38 -8.08 10.20 -1.03
CA THR A 38 -7.75 10.06 0.40
C THR A 38 -6.61 9.07 0.63
N LEU A 39 -6.53 8.01 -0.17
CA LEU A 39 -5.46 7.02 -0.04
C LEU A 39 -4.12 7.57 -0.53
N ASP A 40 -4.09 8.35 -1.61
CA ASP A 40 -2.87 9.02 -2.08
C ASP A 40 -2.31 9.99 -1.02
N LEU A 41 -3.19 10.74 -0.36
CA LEU A 41 -2.85 11.58 0.79
C LEU A 41 -2.35 10.76 2.00
N ALA A 42 -2.99 9.62 2.28
CA ALA A 42 -2.58 8.73 3.37
C ALA A 42 -1.21 8.07 3.10
N LEU A 43 -0.87 7.83 1.84
CA LEU A 43 0.44 7.31 1.43
C LEU A 43 1.54 8.37 1.50
N GLY A 44 1.18 9.67 1.45
CA GLY A 44 2.08 10.80 1.68
C GLY A 44 3.04 11.13 0.54
N VAL A 45 3.12 10.26 -0.47
CA VAL A 45 3.90 10.48 -1.70
C VAL A 45 3.00 10.57 -2.94
N GLY A 46 1.68 10.74 -2.75
CA GLY A 46 0.71 10.87 -3.84
C GLY A 46 0.33 9.55 -4.52
N GLY A 47 0.68 8.40 -3.96
CA GLY A 47 0.36 7.10 -4.54
C GLY A 47 1.27 5.97 -4.07
N VAL A 48 1.24 4.83 -4.77
CA VAL A 48 2.15 3.71 -4.51
C VAL A 48 3.53 3.97 -5.12
N PRO A 49 4.63 3.76 -4.37
CA PRO A 49 5.97 4.15 -4.81
C PRO A 49 6.52 3.24 -5.90
N LYS A 50 7.02 3.83 -7.00
CA LYS A 50 7.73 3.13 -8.08
C LYS A 50 8.99 2.44 -7.59
N GLY A 51 9.32 1.31 -8.24
CA GLY A 51 10.47 0.48 -7.90
C GLY A 51 10.35 -0.24 -6.55
N ARG A 52 9.13 -0.44 -6.04
CA ARG A 52 8.88 -1.06 -4.73
C ARG A 52 7.83 -2.16 -4.79
N ILE A 53 7.89 -3.03 -3.78
CA ILE A 53 6.87 -4.03 -3.48
C ILE A 53 5.81 -3.42 -2.57
N VAL A 54 4.55 -3.64 -2.90
CA VAL A 54 3.36 -3.23 -2.13
C VAL A 54 2.55 -4.48 -1.79
N GLU A 55 2.05 -4.59 -0.57
CA GLU A 55 1.11 -5.64 -0.18
C GLU A 55 -0.26 -5.03 0.12
N ILE A 56 -1.30 -5.56 -0.50
CA ILE A 56 -2.70 -5.22 -0.24
C ILE A 56 -3.37 -6.44 0.35
N TYR A 57 -3.80 -6.37 1.61
CA TYR A 57 -4.40 -7.51 2.29
C TYR A 57 -5.67 -7.12 3.05
N GLY A 58 -6.46 -8.12 3.42
CA GLY A 58 -7.73 -7.89 4.11
C GLY A 58 -8.71 -9.04 3.91
N PRO A 59 -9.89 -8.95 4.55
CA PRO A 59 -10.96 -9.95 4.41
C PRO A 59 -11.41 -10.16 2.97
N GLU A 60 -12.14 -11.24 2.72
CA GLU A 60 -12.84 -11.45 1.45
C GLU A 60 -13.82 -10.30 1.17
N SER A 61 -14.01 -9.98 -0.12
CA SER A 61 -14.91 -8.92 -0.56
C SER A 61 -14.66 -7.54 0.08
N SER A 62 -13.44 -7.26 0.57
CA SER A 62 -13.09 -5.97 1.15
C SER A 62 -12.71 -4.90 0.12
N GLY A 63 -12.50 -5.28 -1.14
CA GLY A 63 -12.13 -4.38 -2.24
C GLY A 63 -10.64 -4.40 -2.62
N LYS A 64 -9.87 -5.42 -2.19
CA LYS A 64 -8.43 -5.55 -2.51
C LYS A 64 -8.15 -5.47 -4.02
N THR A 65 -8.80 -6.34 -4.80
CA THR A 65 -8.66 -6.39 -6.26
C THR A 65 -9.14 -5.10 -6.91
N THR A 66 -10.24 -4.51 -6.43
CA THR A 66 -10.72 -3.21 -6.91
C THR A 66 -9.67 -2.11 -6.73
N VAL A 67 -9.03 -2.01 -5.56
CA VAL A 67 -7.95 -1.04 -5.31
C VAL A 67 -6.76 -1.30 -6.23
N ALA A 68 -6.37 -2.56 -6.44
CA ALA A 68 -5.29 -2.90 -7.36
C ALA A 68 -5.61 -2.54 -8.82
N LEU A 69 -6.84 -2.80 -9.26
CA LEU A 69 -7.30 -2.44 -10.61
C LEU A 69 -7.37 -0.93 -10.84
N HIS A 70 -7.71 -0.14 -9.81
CA HIS A 70 -7.60 1.32 -9.91
C HIS A 70 -6.15 1.80 -10.08
N ILE A 71 -5.20 1.20 -9.35
CA ILE A 71 -3.77 1.51 -9.55
C ILE A 71 -3.33 1.14 -10.98
N VAL A 72 -3.79 0.00 -11.50
CA VAL A 72 -3.54 -0.42 -12.89
C VAL A 72 -4.11 0.59 -13.88
N ALA A 73 -5.35 1.01 -13.71
CA ALA A 73 -6.00 2.00 -14.56
C ALA A 73 -5.24 3.34 -14.54
N GLU A 74 -4.80 3.81 -13.36
CA GLU A 74 -4.01 5.04 -13.25
C GLU A 74 -2.62 4.91 -13.90
N ALA A 75 -1.97 3.75 -13.81
CA ALA A 75 -0.71 3.50 -14.51
C ALA A 75 -0.90 3.57 -16.05
N GLN A 76 -1.95 2.92 -16.57
CA GLN A 76 -2.27 2.94 -18.00
C GLN A 76 -2.64 4.34 -18.51
N LYS A 77 -3.38 5.14 -17.72
CA LYS A 77 -3.68 6.54 -18.05
C LYS A 77 -2.42 7.40 -18.22
N GLN A 78 -1.35 7.06 -17.50
CA GLN A 78 -0.05 7.72 -17.63
C GLN A 78 0.80 7.16 -18.80
N GLY A 79 0.24 6.27 -19.62
CA GLY A 79 0.92 5.60 -20.73
C GLY A 79 1.81 4.44 -20.31
N GLY A 80 1.71 3.98 -19.06
CA GLY A 80 2.47 2.85 -18.53
C GLY A 80 1.88 1.50 -18.93
N VAL A 81 2.70 0.45 -18.87
CA VAL A 81 2.26 -0.92 -19.18
C VAL A 81 1.98 -1.68 -17.88
N ALA A 82 0.84 -2.38 -17.85
CA ALA A 82 0.40 -3.16 -16.71
C ALA A 82 0.38 -4.66 -16.99
N ALA A 83 0.68 -5.45 -15.98
CA ALA A 83 0.53 -6.90 -15.99
C ALA A 83 -0.25 -7.40 -14.76
N PHE A 84 -1.01 -8.47 -14.94
CA PHE A 84 -1.84 -9.09 -13.91
C PHE A 84 -1.63 -10.61 -13.91
N ILE A 85 -1.13 -11.13 -12.80
CA ILE A 85 -0.97 -12.57 -12.54
C ILE A 85 -2.19 -13.02 -11.74
N ASP A 86 -3.18 -13.59 -12.44
CA ASP A 86 -4.46 -14.06 -11.91
C ASP A 86 -4.34 -15.52 -11.49
N ALA A 87 -3.73 -15.73 -10.32
CA ALA A 87 -3.60 -17.04 -9.68
C ALA A 87 -4.91 -17.51 -9.02
N GLU A 88 -5.84 -16.60 -8.72
CA GLU A 88 -7.19 -16.95 -8.23
C GLU A 88 -8.16 -17.35 -9.36
N HIS A 89 -7.79 -17.13 -10.63
CA HIS A 89 -8.64 -17.35 -11.81
C HIS A 89 -10.00 -16.64 -11.70
N ALA A 90 -10.01 -15.44 -11.12
CA ALA A 90 -11.22 -14.72 -10.72
C ALA A 90 -11.31 -13.31 -11.33
N LEU A 91 -10.38 -12.92 -12.19
CA LEU A 91 -10.40 -11.61 -12.84
C LEU A 91 -11.55 -11.53 -13.86
N ASP A 92 -12.46 -10.56 -13.67
CA ASP A 92 -13.52 -10.24 -14.63
C ASP A 92 -13.08 -9.07 -15.54
N PRO A 93 -12.86 -9.29 -16.85
CA PRO A 93 -12.49 -8.25 -17.78
C PRO A 93 -13.54 -7.13 -17.92
N ALA A 94 -14.84 -7.46 -17.83
CA ALA A 94 -15.90 -6.47 -17.95
C ALA A 94 -15.92 -5.53 -16.74
N TYR A 95 -15.71 -6.08 -15.55
CA TYR A 95 -15.55 -5.28 -14.34
C TYR A 95 -14.27 -4.43 -14.39
N ALA A 96 -13.14 -4.98 -14.82
CA ALA A 96 -11.90 -4.22 -14.97
C ALA A 96 -12.06 -3.02 -15.93
N ALA A 97 -12.70 -3.22 -17.08
CA ALA A 97 -13.01 -2.16 -18.03
C ALA A 97 -13.88 -1.04 -17.41
N GLN A 98 -14.88 -1.41 -16.59
CA GLN A 98 -15.72 -0.43 -15.87
C GLN A 98 -14.92 0.41 -14.87
N LEU A 99 -13.83 -0.11 -14.32
CA LEU A 99 -12.92 0.63 -13.44
C LEU A 99 -11.93 1.53 -14.21
N GLY A 100 -11.98 1.51 -15.54
CA GLY A 100 -11.11 2.29 -16.41
C GLY A 100 -9.80 1.61 -16.78
N VAL A 101 -9.68 0.30 -16.56
CA VAL A 101 -8.56 -0.49 -17.07
C VAL A 101 -8.71 -0.66 -18.58
N ASP A 102 -7.65 -0.40 -19.33
CA ASP A 102 -7.56 -0.75 -20.74
C ASP A 102 -7.26 -2.26 -20.84
N VAL A 103 -8.32 -3.05 -21.03
CA VAL A 103 -8.25 -4.51 -21.06
C VAL A 103 -7.49 -5.02 -22.27
N ASP A 104 -7.50 -4.30 -23.39
CA ASP A 104 -6.84 -4.73 -24.64
C ASP A 104 -5.31 -4.64 -24.52
N SER A 105 -4.79 -3.75 -23.67
CA SER A 105 -3.36 -3.60 -23.40
C SER A 105 -2.88 -4.25 -22.09
N LEU A 106 -3.80 -4.78 -21.26
CA LEU A 106 -3.46 -5.44 -20.01
C LEU A 106 -2.88 -6.84 -20.27
N LEU A 107 -1.63 -7.08 -19.86
CA LEU A 107 -1.04 -8.41 -19.92
C LEU A 107 -1.59 -9.27 -18.79
N VAL A 108 -2.30 -10.35 -19.11
CA VAL A 108 -2.86 -11.28 -18.12
C VAL A 108 -2.16 -12.64 -18.22
N SER A 109 -1.82 -13.22 -17.07
CA SER A 109 -1.33 -14.60 -16.97
C SER A 109 -2.14 -15.35 -15.93
N GLN A 110 -2.59 -16.55 -16.30
CA GLN A 110 -3.25 -17.51 -15.41
C GLN A 110 -2.33 -18.72 -15.23
N PRO A 111 -1.46 -18.70 -14.21
CA PRO A 111 -0.46 -19.75 -14.00
C PRO A 111 -1.07 -20.99 -13.35
N ASP A 112 -0.46 -22.15 -13.63
CA ASP A 112 -0.81 -23.46 -13.08
C ASP A 112 -0.29 -23.66 -11.64
N ASN A 113 0.80 -22.98 -11.25
CA ASN A 113 1.42 -23.09 -9.93
C ASN A 113 2.17 -21.81 -9.51
N GLY A 114 2.53 -21.74 -8.22
CA GLY A 114 3.18 -20.59 -7.61
C GLY A 114 4.57 -20.28 -8.16
N GLU A 115 5.38 -21.30 -8.47
CA GLU A 115 6.69 -21.11 -9.10
C GLU A 115 6.54 -20.42 -10.46
N GLN A 116 5.69 -20.95 -11.33
CA GLN A 116 5.43 -20.41 -12.65
C GLN A 116 4.90 -18.97 -12.59
N ALA A 117 3.97 -18.69 -11.67
CA ALA A 117 3.44 -17.35 -11.43
C ALA A 117 4.56 -16.33 -11.12
N LEU A 118 5.47 -16.69 -10.21
CA LEU A 118 6.56 -15.82 -9.76
C LEU A 118 7.69 -15.70 -10.80
N GLU A 119 7.93 -16.75 -11.59
CA GLU A 119 8.86 -16.73 -12.72
C GLU A 119 8.37 -15.83 -13.86
N ILE A 120 7.07 -15.92 -14.21
CA ILE A 120 6.45 -15.01 -15.19
C ILE A 120 6.55 -13.57 -14.70
N ALA A 121 6.21 -13.31 -13.43
CA ALA A 121 6.37 -11.99 -12.84
C ALA A 121 7.83 -11.49 -12.90
N GLU A 122 8.81 -12.36 -12.60
CA GLU A 122 10.23 -12.02 -12.69
C GLU A 122 10.65 -11.64 -14.12
N MET A 123 10.25 -12.44 -15.12
CA MET A 123 10.58 -12.19 -16.52
C MET A 123 9.98 -10.89 -17.02
N LEU A 124 8.71 -10.64 -16.70
CA LEU A 124 8.00 -9.42 -17.05
C LEU A 124 8.66 -8.19 -16.44
N VAL A 125 8.95 -8.21 -15.13
CA VAL A 125 9.62 -7.08 -14.45
C VAL A 125 11.04 -6.88 -15.00
N ARG A 126 11.77 -7.96 -15.28
CA ARG A 126 13.15 -7.91 -15.80
C ARG A 126 13.24 -7.31 -17.20
N SER A 127 12.18 -7.42 -18.01
CA SER A 127 12.12 -6.80 -19.34
C SER A 127 12.29 -5.27 -19.28
N GLY A 128 11.97 -4.65 -18.13
CA GLY A 128 11.96 -3.20 -17.97
C GLY A 128 10.78 -2.50 -18.66
N ALA A 129 9.87 -3.25 -19.28
CA ALA A 129 8.73 -2.71 -20.01
C ALA A 129 7.46 -2.56 -19.15
N ILE A 130 7.44 -3.10 -17.92
CA ILE A 130 6.25 -3.13 -17.06
C ILE A 130 6.36 -2.08 -15.95
N ASP A 131 5.42 -1.14 -15.89
CA ASP A 131 5.33 -0.11 -14.86
C ASP A 131 4.64 -0.63 -13.59
N VAL A 132 3.64 -1.49 -13.74
CA VAL A 132 2.91 -2.09 -12.63
C VAL A 132 2.60 -3.57 -12.89
N ILE A 133 2.85 -4.41 -11.89
CA ILE A 133 2.46 -5.81 -11.91
C ILE A 133 1.66 -6.16 -10.67
N VAL A 134 0.52 -6.81 -10.84
CA VAL A 134 -0.33 -7.31 -9.76
C VAL A 134 -0.25 -8.83 -9.70
N VAL A 135 -0.13 -9.39 -8.50
CA VAL A 135 -0.22 -10.83 -8.23
C VAL A 135 -1.45 -11.07 -7.34
N ASP A 136 -2.50 -11.64 -7.91
CA ASP A 136 -3.78 -11.92 -7.26
C ASP A 136 -4.02 -13.45 -7.21
N SER A 137 -3.76 -14.14 -6.10
CA SER A 137 -3.23 -13.64 -4.83
C SER A 137 -2.13 -14.53 -4.30
N VAL A 138 -1.38 -14.05 -3.31
CA VAL A 138 -0.35 -14.82 -2.61
C VAL A 138 -0.91 -16.13 -2.06
N ALA A 139 -2.16 -16.13 -1.58
CA ALA A 139 -2.77 -17.33 -1.03
C ALA A 139 -2.94 -18.45 -2.07
N ALA A 140 -3.06 -18.07 -3.35
CA ALA A 140 -3.23 -18.98 -4.48
C ALA A 140 -1.89 -19.39 -5.14
N LEU A 141 -0.75 -18.90 -4.66
CA LEU A 141 0.58 -19.32 -5.13
C LEU A 141 0.98 -20.68 -4.55
N VAL A 142 0.21 -21.71 -4.90
CA VAL A 142 0.41 -23.07 -4.42
C VAL A 142 1.65 -23.67 -5.11
N PRO A 143 2.64 -24.15 -4.35
CA PRO A 143 3.83 -24.77 -4.92
C PRO A 143 3.48 -26.00 -5.77
N LYS A 144 4.22 -26.21 -6.86
CA LYS A 144 4.01 -27.36 -7.76
C LYS A 144 3.96 -28.71 -7.02
N GLN A 145 4.86 -28.90 -6.06
CA GLN A 145 4.91 -30.14 -5.28
C GLN A 145 3.63 -30.38 -4.46
N GLU A 146 2.97 -29.31 -3.99
CA GLU A 146 1.71 -29.41 -3.24
C GLU A 146 0.52 -29.70 -4.17
N ILE A 147 0.57 -29.24 -5.43
CA ILE A 147 -0.45 -29.53 -6.44
C ILE A 147 -0.35 -30.99 -6.95
N GLU A 148 0.87 -31.49 -7.11
CA GLU A 148 1.12 -32.87 -7.58
C GLU A 148 1.03 -33.91 -6.45
N GLY A 149 1.02 -33.48 -5.18
CA GLY A 149 0.89 -34.34 -4.01
C GLY A 149 -0.55 -34.79 -3.75
N ASP A 150 -0.72 -35.78 -2.86
CA ASP A 150 -2.04 -36.26 -2.49
C ASP A 150 -2.67 -35.38 -1.39
N MET A 151 -4.00 -35.31 -1.35
CA MET A 151 -4.71 -34.60 -0.29
C MET A 151 -4.38 -35.19 1.08
N GLY A 152 -3.75 -34.38 1.93
CA GLY A 152 -3.31 -34.80 3.28
C GLY A 152 -1.79 -34.91 3.42
N ASP A 153 -1.04 -34.81 2.32
CA ASP A 153 0.41 -34.74 2.36
C ASP A 153 0.89 -33.48 3.09
N SER A 154 1.93 -33.66 3.91
CA SER A 154 2.49 -32.58 4.73
C SER A 154 3.60 -31.85 3.98
N HIS A 155 3.32 -30.63 3.54
CA HIS A 155 4.28 -29.75 2.88
C HIS A 155 4.66 -28.54 3.77
N VAL A 156 5.21 -28.82 4.95
CA VAL A 156 5.51 -27.80 5.96
C VAL A 156 6.43 -26.70 5.39
N GLY A 157 5.92 -25.47 5.38
CA GLY A 157 6.69 -24.28 5.04
C GLY A 157 7.13 -24.15 3.58
N LEU A 158 6.62 -24.98 2.67
CA LEU A 158 6.99 -24.93 1.25
C LEU A 158 6.62 -23.58 0.62
N HIS A 159 5.38 -23.14 0.82
CA HIS A 159 4.89 -21.83 0.37
C HIS A 159 5.75 -20.66 0.90
N ALA A 160 6.10 -20.67 2.20
CA ALA A 160 6.92 -19.61 2.79
C ALA A 160 8.34 -19.56 2.21
N ARG A 161 8.93 -20.72 1.88
CA ARG A 161 10.25 -20.81 1.23
C ARG A 161 10.21 -20.29 -0.20
N LEU A 162 9.20 -20.68 -0.97
CA LEU A 162 8.95 -20.19 -2.33
C LEU A 162 8.91 -18.65 -2.36
N MET A 163 8.05 -18.06 -1.52
CA MET A 163 7.93 -16.60 -1.40
C MET A 163 9.24 -15.93 -1.00
N SER A 164 9.97 -16.52 -0.05
CA SER A 164 11.26 -15.97 0.41
C SER A 164 12.31 -15.96 -0.70
N GLN A 165 12.35 -17.00 -1.53
CA GLN A 165 13.28 -17.10 -2.65
C GLN A 165 12.89 -16.13 -3.78
N ALA A 166 11.62 -16.10 -4.16
CA ALA A 166 11.12 -15.24 -5.22
C ALA A 166 11.30 -13.75 -4.89
N LEU A 167 10.89 -13.32 -3.69
CA LEU A 167 11.02 -11.91 -3.27
C LEU A 167 12.48 -11.45 -3.20
N ARG A 168 13.41 -12.34 -2.85
CA ARG A 168 14.85 -12.04 -2.85
C ARG A 168 15.36 -11.73 -4.25
N LYS A 169 14.88 -12.45 -5.28
CA LYS A 169 15.21 -12.18 -6.68
C LYS A 169 14.51 -10.92 -7.19
N LEU A 170 13.19 -10.83 -6.96
CA LEU A 170 12.34 -9.75 -7.47
C LEU A 170 12.74 -8.38 -6.92
N ALA A 171 13.01 -8.25 -5.61
CA ALA A 171 13.25 -6.95 -4.99
C ALA A 171 14.38 -6.14 -5.66
N GLY A 172 15.47 -6.81 -6.05
CA GLY A 172 16.59 -6.15 -6.73
C GLY A 172 16.28 -5.73 -8.17
N ILE A 173 15.39 -6.45 -8.86
CA ILE A 173 15.00 -6.16 -10.25
C ILE A 173 13.97 -5.03 -10.26
N ILE A 174 12.94 -5.14 -9.42
CA ILE A 174 11.87 -4.13 -9.23
C ILE A 174 12.50 -2.75 -8.98
N ALA A 175 13.48 -2.66 -8.09
CA ALA A 175 14.14 -1.39 -7.79
C ALA A 175 14.92 -0.79 -8.98
N LYS A 176 15.42 -1.62 -9.90
CA LYS A 176 16.17 -1.18 -11.08
C LYS A 176 15.26 -0.78 -12.25
N THR A 177 14.09 -1.39 -12.36
CA THR A 177 13.16 -1.16 -13.46
C THR A 177 12.05 -0.17 -13.13
N SER A 178 12.04 0.38 -11.91
CA SER A 178 11.01 1.30 -11.42
C SER A 178 9.59 0.73 -11.46
N CYS A 179 9.43 -0.59 -11.63
CA CYS A 179 8.14 -1.27 -11.59
C CYS A 179 7.53 -1.23 -10.19
N VAL A 180 6.21 -1.10 -10.07
CA VAL A 180 5.46 -1.34 -8.84
C VAL A 180 4.97 -2.79 -8.83
N ALA A 181 5.41 -3.58 -7.86
CA ALA A 181 4.92 -4.95 -7.70
C ALA A 181 3.90 -5.04 -6.55
N ILE A 182 2.64 -5.27 -6.89
CA ILE A 182 1.52 -5.36 -5.95
C ILE A 182 1.20 -6.83 -5.70
N PHE A 183 1.27 -7.24 -4.44
CA PHE A 183 0.81 -8.57 -4.01
C PHE A 183 -0.49 -8.42 -3.25
N ILE A 184 -1.55 -9.03 -3.78
CA ILE A 184 -2.81 -9.17 -3.06
C ILE A 184 -2.70 -10.38 -2.13
N ASN A 185 -3.18 -10.25 -0.90
CA ASN A 185 -3.11 -11.30 0.09
C ASN A 185 -4.40 -11.42 0.89
N GLN A 186 -4.65 -12.61 1.40
CA GLN A 186 -5.79 -12.92 2.24
C GLN A 186 -5.38 -12.99 3.71
N LEU A 187 -6.36 -12.73 4.59
CA LEU A 187 -6.21 -12.97 6.01
C LEU A 187 -6.51 -14.44 6.33
N ARG A 188 -5.80 -14.98 7.31
CA ARG A 188 -6.03 -16.26 7.99
C ARG A 188 -5.91 -16.03 9.48
N GLU A 189 -6.46 -16.92 10.28
CA GLU A 189 -6.30 -16.88 11.73
C GLU A 189 -5.20 -17.85 12.16
N LYS A 190 -4.29 -17.38 13.02
CA LYS A 190 -3.29 -18.24 13.65
C LYS A 190 -3.93 -18.95 14.84
N VAL A 191 -4.05 -20.27 14.74
CA VAL A 191 -4.54 -21.12 15.83
C VAL A 191 -3.64 -20.99 17.06
N GLY A 192 -4.23 -20.95 18.25
CA GLY A 192 -3.52 -20.92 19.54
C GLY A 192 -3.13 -19.54 20.07
N VAL A 193 -3.56 -18.44 19.42
CA VAL A 193 -3.36 -17.08 19.94
C VAL A 193 -4.51 -16.72 20.89
N MET A 194 -4.27 -16.75 22.20
CA MET A 194 -5.26 -16.37 23.22
C MET A 194 -5.29 -14.86 23.53
N TYR A 195 -4.23 -14.12 23.18
CA TYR A 195 -4.12 -12.68 23.44
C TYR A 195 -3.51 -11.95 22.23
N GLY A 196 -4.07 -10.79 21.89
CA GLY A 196 -3.66 -9.98 20.73
C GLY A 196 -4.48 -10.25 19.47
N ASN A 197 -3.98 -9.79 18.31
CA ASN A 197 -4.64 -10.01 17.01
C ASN A 197 -4.22 -11.38 16.43
N PRO A 198 -5.14 -12.34 16.22
CA PRO A 198 -4.83 -13.64 15.63
C PRO A 198 -4.64 -13.60 14.10
N GLU A 199 -5.00 -12.48 13.45
CA GLU A 199 -4.95 -12.36 11.99
C GLU A 199 -3.50 -12.36 11.46
N VAL A 200 -3.26 -13.21 10.48
CA VAL A 200 -1.99 -13.35 9.75
C VAL A 200 -2.24 -13.37 8.24
N THR A 201 -1.21 -13.03 7.47
CA THR A 201 -1.24 -13.10 6.00
C THR A 201 -0.56 -14.38 5.53
N THR A 202 -0.96 -14.89 4.37
CA THR A 202 -0.37 -16.11 3.78
C THR A 202 1.03 -15.84 3.18
N GLY A 203 1.75 -16.91 2.80
CA GLY A 203 3.09 -16.79 2.17
C GLY A 203 4.26 -16.56 3.14
N GLY A 204 4.05 -16.78 4.44
CA GLY A 204 5.09 -16.61 5.46
C GLY A 204 5.40 -15.15 5.80
N ARG A 205 6.62 -14.87 6.26
CA ARG A 205 7.01 -13.53 6.76
C ARG A 205 7.74 -12.66 5.74
N ALA A 206 8.26 -13.23 4.65
CA ALA A 206 9.13 -12.53 3.72
C ALA A 206 8.47 -11.28 3.13
N LEU A 207 7.24 -11.40 2.62
CA LEU A 207 6.51 -10.28 2.02
C LEU A 207 6.36 -9.10 2.99
N LYS A 208 6.11 -9.37 4.28
CA LYS A 208 6.02 -8.34 5.32
C LYS A 208 7.29 -7.51 5.44
N PHE A 209 8.47 -8.08 5.19
CA PHE A 209 9.75 -7.38 5.28
C PHE A 209 10.11 -6.64 3.98
N TYR A 210 9.91 -7.31 2.84
CA TYR A 210 10.22 -6.78 1.51
C TYR A 210 9.27 -5.65 1.08
N ALA A 211 7.98 -5.74 1.43
CA ALA A 211 7.01 -4.70 1.11
C ALA A 211 7.45 -3.35 1.71
N SER A 212 7.46 -2.32 0.88
CA SER A 212 7.68 -0.93 1.31
C SER A 212 6.41 -0.32 1.85
N VAL A 213 5.27 -0.67 1.25
CA VAL A 213 3.94 -0.26 1.68
C VAL A 213 3.11 -1.51 1.95
N ARG A 214 2.36 -1.51 3.05
CA ARG A 214 1.36 -2.55 3.35
C ARG A 214 0.04 -1.86 3.69
N MET A 215 -1.03 -2.31 3.05
CA MET A 215 -2.37 -1.74 3.17
C MET A 215 -3.35 -2.81 3.68
N ASP A 216 -4.02 -2.53 4.80
CA ASP A 216 -5.12 -3.34 5.33
C ASP A 216 -6.44 -2.74 4.83
N VAL A 217 -7.11 -3.45 3.94
CA VAL A 217 -8.35 -3.04 3.28
C VAL A 217 -9.52 -3.76 3.92
N ARG A 218 -10.47 -3.00 4.48
CA ARG A 218 -11.67 -3.52 5.14
C ARG A 218 -12.93 -2.81 4.71
N ARG A 219 -14.00 -3.57 4.50
CA ARG A 219 -15.35 -3.03 4.38
C ARG A 219 -15.86 -2.60 5.76
N ILE A 220 -16.27 -1.35 5.89
CA ILE A 220 -16.83 -0.79 7.13
C ILE A 220 -18.35 -0.98 7.16
N GLU A 221 -19.01 -0.55 6.09
CA GLU A 221 -20.47 -0.55 5.98
C GLU A 221 -20.89 -0.83 4.54
N THR A 222 -22.10 -1.36 4.38
CA THR A 222 -22.72 -1.56 3.06
C THR A 222 -23.61 -0.37 2.74
N LEU A 223 -23.40 0.26 1.59
CA LEU A 223 -24.19 1.38 1.12
C LEU A 223 -25.49 0.85 0.49
N LYS A 224 -26.63 1.29 1.01
CA LYS A 224 -27.96 0.82 0.59
C LYS A 224 -28.85 1.98 0.19
N ASN A 225 -29.69 1.76 -0.82
CA ASN A 225 -30.80 2.62 -1.15
C ASN A 225 -32.09 1.81 -0.99
N GLY A 226 -32.80 2.00 0.12
CA GLY A 226 -33.89 1.10 0.52
C GLY A 226 -33.36 -0.31 0.80
N SER A 227 -33.84 -1.29 0.01
CA SER A 227 -33.43 -2.71 0.12
C SER A 227 -32.22 -3.07 -0.74
N GLU A 228 -31.86 -2.26 -1.73
CA GLU A 228 -30.80 -2.59 -2.70
C GLU A 228 -29.44 -2.09 -2.21
N ALA A 229 -28.44 -2.97 -2.19
CA ALA A 229 -27.05 -2.62 -1.92
C ALA A 229 -26.37 -2.16 -3.21
N TYR A 230 -25.89 -0.93 -3.24
CA TYR A 230 -25.25 -0.34 -4.43
C TYR A 230 -23.74 -0.14 -4.29
N GLY A 231 -23.19 -0.38 -3.09
CA GLY A 231 -21.76 -0.26 -2.85
C GLY A 231 -21.37 -0.56 -1.41
N SER A 232 -20.14 -0.23 -1.06
CA SER A 232 -19.58 -0.40 0.28
C SER A 232 -18.64 0.74 0.64
N ARG A 233 -18.74 1.23 1.88
CA ARG A 233 -17.72 2.09 2.47
C ARG A 233 -16.52 1.23 2.85
N THR A 234 -15.35 1.60 2.36
CA THR A 234 -14.11 0.86 2.57
C THR A 234 -13.11 1.74 3.31
N ARG A 235 -12.44 1.15 4.31
CA ARG A 235 -11.29 1.74 4.99
C ARG A 235 -10.03 1.06 4.51
N VAL A 236 -9.02 1.85 4.20
CA VAL A 236 -7.66 1.37 3.95
C VAL A 236 -6.74 1.97 5.01
N ARG A 237 -6.09 1.09 5.79
CA ARG A 237 -5.09 1.50 6.77
C ARG A 237 -3.69 1.19 6.24
N VAL A 238 -2.82 2.20 6.18
CA VAL A 238 -1.43 2.03 5.77
C VAL A 238 -0.63 1.51 6.96
N VAL A 239 -0.60 0.19 7.16
CA VAL A 239 0.05 -0.44 8.33
C VAL A 239 1.58 -0.44 8.27
N LYS A 240 2.14 -0.25 7.08
CA LYS A 240 3.59 -0.09 6.86
C LYS A 240 3.80 0.91 5.73
N ASN A 241 4.71 1.85 5.94
CA ASN A 241 5.14 2.79 4.92
C ASN A 241 6.63 3.10 5.14
N LYS A 242 7.47 2.85 4.13
CA LYS A 242 8.92 3.13 4.15
C LYS A 242 9.29 4.44 3.44
N VAL A 243 8.32 5.13 2.84
CA VAL A 243 8.57 6.35 2.03
C VAL A 243 7.91 7.59 2.65
N ALA A 244 6.95 7.41 3.54
CA ALA A 244 6.32 8.46 4.33
C ALA A 244 5.83 7.90 5.69
N PRO A 245 5.32 8.74 6.61
CA PRO A 245 4.82 8.28 7.91
C PRO A 245 3.71 7.20 7.78
N PRO A 246 3.82 6.06 8.48
CA PRO A 246 2.80 5.00 8.46
C PRO A 246 1.59 5.34 9.34
N PHE A 247 0.60 4.44 9.34
CA PHE A 247 -0.60 4.42 10.18
C PHE A 247 -1.66 5.47 9.88
N LYS A 248 -1.52 6.20 8.78
CA LYS A 248 -2.62 6.98 8.21
C LYS A 248 -3.71 6.04 7.67
N GLU A 249 -4.95 6.53 7.69
CA GLU A 249 -6.13 5.83 7.22
C GLU A 249 -6.83 6.65 6.13
N ALA A 250 -7.38 5.95 5.15
CA ALA A 250 -8.19 6.48 4.08
C ALA A 250 -9.56 5.80 4.10
N GLU A 251 -10.60 6.57 3.82
CA GLU A 251 -11.97 6.05 3.70
C GLU A 251 -12.61 6.56 2.43
N PHE A 252 -13.21 5.65 1.69
CA PHE A 252 -13.87 5.95 0.42
C PHE A 252 -15.01 4.98 0.15
N ASP A 253 -15.89 5.38 -0.75
CA ASP A 253 -17.01 4.56 -1.18
C ASP A 253 -16.60 3.76 -2.43
N LEU A 254 -16.75 2.44 -2.38
CA LEU A 254 -16.67 1.54 -3.53
C LEU A 254 -18.08 1.32 -4.07
N ILE A 255 -18.37 1.89 -5.24
CA ILE A 255 -19.66 1.75 -5.91
C ILE A 255 -19.58 0.59 -6.90
N TYR A 256 -20.54 -0.33 -6.83
CA TYR A 256 -20.55 -1.50 -7.72
C TYR A 256 -20.68 -1.07 -9.18
N GLY A 257 -19.80 -1.60 -10.03
CA GLY A 257 -19.70 -1.26 -11.46
C GLY A 257 -19.16 0.15 -11.78
N LYS A 258 -18.73 0.92 -10.79
CA LYS A 258 -18.10 2.24 -10.99
C LYS A 258 -16.74 2.39 -10.30
N GLY A 259 -16.48 1.60 -9.25
CA GLY A 259 -15.23 1.66 -8.50
C GLY A 259 -15.23 2.69 -7.38
N ILE A 260 -14.03 3.20 -7.08
CA ILE A 260 -13.79 4.22 -6.06
C ILE A 260 -14.43 5.54 -6.49
N SER A 261 -15.29 6.07 -5.62
CA SER A 261 -15.97 7.36 -5.84
C SER A 261 -15.10 8.53 -5.37
N ARG A 262 -14.18 8.99 -6.22
CA ARG A 262 -13.27 10.12 -5.94
C ARG A 262 -14.00 11.39 -5.49
N GLU A 263 -15.11 11.75 -6.12
CA GLU A 263 -15.85 12.97 -5.77
C GLU A 263 -16.46 12.89 -4.36
N GLY A 264 -16.85 11.68 -3.93
CA GLY A 264 -17.32 11.44 -2.57
C GLY A 264 -16.22 11.68 -1.53
N GLU A 265 -14.99 11.28 -1.85
CA GLU A 265 -13.81 11.52 -1.00
C GLU A 265 -13.53 13.00 -0.83
N ILE A 266 -13.55 13.76 -1.92
CA ILE A 266 -13.29 15.20 -1.92
C ILE A 266 -14.30 15.92 -1.02
N VAL A 267 -15.60 15.60 -1.14
CA VAL A 267 -16.63 16.17 -0.27
C VAL A 267 -16.34 15.87 1.20
N ASP A 268 -16.06 14.60 1.53
CA ASP A 268 -15.85 14.17 2.92
C ASP A 268 -14.62 14.85 3.54
N VAL A 269 -13.51 14.93 2.79
CA VAL A 269 -12.28 15.60 3.24
C VAL A 269 -12.48 17.11 3.34
N ALA A 270 -13.11 17.73 2.36
CA ALA A 270 -13.37 19.17 2.36
C ALA A 270 -14.23 19.59 3.56
N VAL A 271 -15.22 18.79 3.93
CA VAL A 271 -16.06 19.04 5.11
C VAL A 271 -15.25 18.88 6.38
N LYS A 272 -14.42 17.83 6.48
CA LYS A 272 -13.56 17.57 7.64
C LYS A 272 -12.54 18.70 7.86
N LEU A 273 -12.02 19.29 6.80
CA LEU A 273 -11.08 20.42 6.84
C LEU A 273 -11.76 21.79 6.93
N GLY A 274 -13.09 21.86 6.88
CA GLY A 274 -13.85 23.11 6.92
C GLY A 274 -13.80 23.94 5.64
N VAL A 275 -13.32 23.35 4.53
CA VAL A 275 -13.35 23.94 3.19
C VAL A 275 -14.80 24.03 2.68
N ILE A 276 -15.56 22.94 2.83
CA ILE A 276 -17.01 22.93 2.62
C ILE A 276 -17.69 23.10 3.98
N GLN A 277 -18.57 24.09 4.07
CA GLN A 277 -19.35 24.38 5.26
C GLN A 277 -20.65 23.57 5.27
N LYS A 278 -20.91 22.88 6.38
CA LYS A 278 -22.14 22.10 6.59
C LYS A 278 -23.06 22.82 7.57
N SER A 279 -24.21 23.29 7.10
CA SER A 279 -25.26 23.91 7.91
C SER A 279 -26.50 23.01 7.94
N GLY A 280 -26.59 22.17 8.96
CA GLY A 280 -27.63 21.13 9.04
C GLY A 280 -27.47 20.10 7.92
N ALA A 281 -28.45 20.04 7.02
CA ALA A 281 -28.41 19.19 5.83
C ALA A 281 -27.77 19.87 4.59
N TRP A 282 -27.48 21.17 4.64
CA TRP A 282 -26.96 21.92 3.50
C TRP A 282 -25.44 21.98 3.48
N PHE A 283 -24.85 21.79 2.30
CA PHE A 283 -23.42 21.91 2.03
C PHE A 283 -23.19 23.17 1.19
N SER A 284 -22.24 24.00 1.59
CA SER A 284 -21.90 25.26 0.92
C SER A 284 -20.39 25.43 0.77
N TYR A 285 -19.95 25.98 -0.35
CA TYR A 285 -18.55 26.35 -0.61
C TYR A 285 -18.52 27.85 -0.95
N GLU A 286 -17.70 28.64 -0.24
CA GLU A 286 -17.58 30.10 -0.42
C GLU A 286 -18.92 30.87 -0.53
N GLY A 287 -19.94 30.42 0.18
CA GLY A 287 -21.29 31.02 0.16
C GLY A 287 -22.19 30.51 -0.96
N GLN A 288 -21.68 29.78 -1.95
CA GLN A 288 -22.46 29.05 -2.93
C GLN A 288 -23.00 27.74 -2.33
N ARG A 289 -24.30 27.47 -2.50
CA ARG A 289 -24.92 26.21 -2.06
C ARG A 289 -24.58 25.10 -3.04
N LEU A 290 -23.92 24.05 -2.55
CA LEU A 290 -23.61 22.84 -3.32
C LEU A 290 -24.82 21.90 -3.39
N GLY A 291 -25.60 21.82 -2.31
CA GLY A 291 -26.80 20.98 -2.28
C GLY A 291 -27.26 20.61 -0.87
N GLN A 292 -28.43 19.96 -0.80
CA GLN A 292 -28.96 19.37 0.41
C GLN A 292 -28.61 17.88 0.47
N GLY A 293 -27.76 17.50 1.42
CA GLY A 293 -27.23 16.15 1.56
C GLY A 293 -25.93 15.90 0.78
N ARG A 294 -25.21 14.87 1.21
CA ARG A 294 -23.90 14.46 0.65
C ARG A 294 -23.98 14.13 -0.83
N GLU A 295 -25.00 13.38 -1.25
CA GLU A 295 -25.18 12.96 -2.65
C GLU A 295 -25.39 14.16 -3.59
N LYS A 296 -26.22 15.13 -3.21
CA LYS A 296 -26.43 16.35 -4.02
C LYS A 296 -25.16 17.20 -4.14
N ALA A 297 -24.37 17.30 -3.06
CA ALA A 297 -23.09 18.00 -3.10
C ALA A 297 -22.09 17.30 -4.03
N LYS A 298 -22.06 15.96 -3.99
CA LYS A 298 -21.25 15.13 -4.89
C LYS A 298 -21.66 15.32 -6.36
N ASP A 299 -22.96 15.26 -6.67
CA ASP A 299 -23.48 15.50 -8.04
C ASP A 299 -23.09 16.89 -8.58
N MET A 300 -23.04 17.89 -7.69
CA MET A 300 -22.55 19.22 -8.04
C MET A 300 -21.09 19.16 -8.50
N ILE A 301 -20.21 18.57 -7.68
CA ILE A 301 -18.77 18.45 -7.97
C ILE A 301 -18.53 17.62 -9.24
N ILE A 302 -19.32 16.57 -9.47
CA ILE A 302 -19.27 15.77 -10.70
C ILE A 302 -19.60 16.64 -11.94
N SER A 303 -20.61 17.51 -11.83
CA SER A 303 -21.04 18.35 -12.96
C SER A 303 -20.15 19.57 -13.23
N HIS A 304 -19.25 19.93 -12.31
CA HIS A 304 -18.37 21.10 -12.43
C HIS A 304 -16.91 20.74 -12.13
N PRO A 305 -16.14 20.27 -13.13
CA PRO A 305 -14.74 19.88 -12.97
C PRO A 305 -13.84 21.00 -12.42
N ASP A 306 -14.07 22.26 -12.84
CA ASP A 306 -13.28 23.41 -12.38
C ASP A 306 -13.39 23.59 -10.86
N LEU A 307 -14.61 23.44 -10.32
CA LEU A 307 -14.85 23.52 -8.88
C LEU A 307 -14.18 22.35 -8.14
N ARG A 308 -14.20 21.15 -8.74
CA ARG A 308 -13.53 19.97 -8.17
C ARG A 308 -12.03 20.22 -8.01
N GLU A 309 -11.36 20.70 -9.06
CA GLU A 309 -9.93 21.00 -9.03
C GLU A 309 -9.58 22.11 -8.02
N GLU A 310 -10.41 23.14 -7.94
CA GLU A 310 -10.23 24.21 -6.96
C GLU A 310 -10.30 23.70 -5.51
N ILE A 311 -11.31 22.89 -5.20
CA ILE A 311 -11.49 22.30 -3.86
C ILE A 311 -10.34 21.34 -3.55
N GLU A 312 -9.93 20.48 -4.49
CA GLU A 312 -8.81 19.55 -4.32
C GLU A 312 -7.49 20.28 -4.05
N LYS A 313 -7.22 21.35 -4.80
CA LYS A 313 -6.02 22.17 -4.60
C LYS A 313 -6.01 22.77 -3.20
N ARG A 314 -7.14 23.33 -2.77
CA ARG A 314 -7.28 23.95 -1.44
C ARG A 314 -7.12 22.94 -0.30
N ILE A 315 -7.63 21.72 -0.47
CA ILE A 315 -7.39 20.62 0.48
C ILE A 315 -5.89 20.31 0.57
N THR A 316 -5.24 20.14 -0.57
CA THR A 316 -3.80 19.81 -0.64
C THR A 316 -2.95 20.90 0.00
N ASP A 317 -3.24 22.17 -0.27
CA ASP A 317 -2.54 23.32 0.31
C ASP A 317 -2.66 23.34 1.85
N ILE A 318 -3.86 23.12 2.40
CA ILE A 318 -4.09 23.05 3.86
C ILE A 318 -3.31 21.89 4.48
N LEU A 319 -3.27 20.74 3.82
CA LEU A 319 -2.56 19.56 4.31
C LEU A 319 -1.06 19.77 4.29
N HIS A 320 -0.50 20.30 3.19
CA HIS A 320 0.92 20.66 3.11
C HIS A 320 1.34 21.67 4.19
N ASP A 321 0.53 22.70 4.44
CA ASP A 321 0.78 23.66 5.51
C ASP A 321 0.76 23.02 6.90
N SER A 322 -0.13 22.04 7.12
CA SER A 322 -0.22 21.30 8.38
C SER A 322 0.98 20.38 8.60
N GLU A 323 1.46 19.73 7.55
CA GLU A 323 2.63 18.84 7.59
C GLU A 323 3.92 19.65 7.75
N ALA A 324 4.06 20.79 7.07
CA ALA A 324 5.18 21.72 7.24
C ALA A 324 5.30 22.18 8.71
N LYS A 325 4.18 22.60 9.31
CA LYS A 325 4.13 23.00 10.74
C LYS A 325 4.46 21.84 11.69
N THR A 326 4.09 20.61 11.32
CA THR A 326 4.35 19.42 12.14
C THR A 326 5.82 19.00 12.06
N ASN A 327 6.42 19.05 10.87
CA ASN A 327 7.83 18.79 10.64
C ASN A 327 8.70 19.86 11.29
N GLU A 328 8.30 21.14 11.26
CA GLU A 328 9.03 22.22 11.93
C GLU A 328 9.01 22.05 13.47
N ARG A 329 7.90 21.58 14.04
CA ARG A 329 7.80 21.23 15.47
C ARG A 329 8.63 20.00 15.82
N ALA A 330 8.66 18.99 14.96
CA ALA A 330 9.48 17.79 15.15
C ALA A 330 10.99 18.11 15.07
N ALA A 331 11.38 18.98 14.13
CA ALA A 331 12.75 19.47 13.98
C ALA A 331 13.21 20.27 15.20
N LYS A 332 12.39 21.23 15.67
CA LYS A 332 12.67 22.00 16.90
C LYS A 332 12.82 21.10 18.13
N ARG A 333 11.97 20.07 18.26
CA ARG A 333 12.05 19.10 19.36
C ARG A 333 13.30 18.21 19.28
N ALA A 334 13.77 17.89 18.07
CA ALA A 334 15.01 17.15 17.83
C ALA A 334 16.26 18.02 18.11
N GLU A 335 16.21 19.32 17.79
CA GLU A 335 17.26 20.28 18.13
C GLU A 335 17.33 20.54 19.64
N GLU A 336 16.19 20.66 20.32
CA GLU A 336 16.13 20.80 21.78
C GLU A 336 16.73 19.57 22.49
N THR A 337 16.42 18.35 22.02
CA THR A 337 17.01 17.10 22.57
C THR A 337 18.47 16.89 22.20
N ALA A 338 18.96 17.48 21.11
CA ALA A 338 20.38 17.48 20.75
C ALA A 338 21.20 18.56 21.48
N SER A 339 20.53 19.57 22.06
CA SER A 339 21.16 20.70 22.77
C SER A 339 21.33 20.49 24.29
N GLU A 340 20.79 19.41 24.86
CA GLU A 340 21.10 19.03 26.24
C GLU A 340 22.50 18.38 26.30
N PRO A 341 23.48 18.96 27.05
CA PRO A 341 24.76 18.30 27.25
C PRO A 341 24.52 17.04 28.07
N SER A 342 25.19 15.94 27.70
CA SER A 342 25.27 14.71 28.49
C SER A 342 25.93 15.00 29.85
N GLY A 343 25.16 15.52 30.79
CA GLY A 343 25.57 15.77 32.16
C GLY A 343 25.43 14.49 32.97
N THR A 344 26.57 13.87 33.26
CA THR A 344 26.71 12.82 34.29
C THR A 344 25.93 13.20 35.55
N LYS A 345 24.82 12.52 35.81
CA LYS A 345 24.26 12.35 37.16
C LYS A 345 24.11 10.87 37.43
N SER A 346 25.09 10.36 38.18
CA SER A 346 24.96 9.14 38.96
C SER A 346 23.74 9.29 39.87
N ALA A 347 22.67 8.56 39.58
CA ALA A 347 21.54 8.39 40.47
C ALA A 347 21.54 6.94 40.94
N ALA A 348 21.81 6.77 42.24
CA ALA A 348 21.93 5.49 42.92
C ALA A 348 20.69 4.61 42.70
N ILE A 349 20.92 3.38 42.23
CA ILE A 349 19.92 2.32 42.19
C ILE A 349 19.69 1.86 43.65
N LYS A 350 18.53 2.19 44.21
CA LYS A 350 18.02 1.49 45.39
C LYS A 350 17.67 0.06 44.98
N LYS A 351 18.37 -0.91 45.58
CA LYS A 351 17.96 -2.31 45.63
C LYS A 351 16.60 -2.38 46.33
N ASP A 352 15.60 -2.89 45.64
CA ASP A 352 14.64 -3.82 46.23
C ASP A 352 14.40 -4.96 45.24
N SER A 353 14.45 -6.15 45.80
CA SER A 353 14.54 -7.46 45.18
C SER A 353 13.27 -7.91 44.48
N LEU A 354 13.40 -8.58 43.34
CA LEU A 354 12.64 -9.78 43.00
C LEU A 354 13.45 -10.63 42.01
N SER A 355 13.92 -11.76 42.52
CA SER A 355 14.68 -12.81 41.84
C SER A 355 13.77 -13.62 40.90
N ILE A 356 14.23 -13.86 39.67
CA ILE A 356 13.74 -14.98 38.84
C ILE A 356 14.98 -15.76 38.42
N GLY A 357 14.96 -17.05 38.79
CA GLY A 357 16.06 -18.00 38.64
C GLY A 357 16.24 -18.47 37.20
N ALA A 358 17.44 -18.99 36.95
CA ALA A 358 17.85 -19.56 35.67
C ALA A 358 17.30 -20.99 35.52
N GLU A 359 16.03 -21.12 35.18
CA GLU A 359 15.42 -22.33 34.61
C GLU A 359 14.31 -21.83 33.67
N ASP A 360 14.57 -21.85 32.36
CA ASP A 360 13.58 -21.83 31.24
C ASP A 360 14.32 -21.61 29.90
N PHE A 361 15.44 -22.32 29.72
CA PHE A 361 16.03 -22.58 28.41
C PHE A 361 15.76 -24.05 28.11
N ASP A 362 14.61 -24.35 27.55
CA ASP A 362 14.39 -25.63 26.87
C ASP A 362 14.26 -25.39 25.37
N LEU A 363 15.28 -25.91 24.68
CA LEU A 363 15.36 -26.20 23.26
C LEU A 363 14.68 -27.55 23.06
N ASP A 364 13.50 -27.58 22.45
CA ASP A 364 12.94 -28.83 21.96
C ASP A 364 13.22 -28.95 20.45
N GLU A 365 14.20 -29.81 20.16
CA GLU A 365 14.31 -30.59 18.92
C GLU A 365 13.34 -31.78 19.01
N GLU A 366 12.44 -31.93 18.04
CA GLU A 366 12.26 -33.13 17.18
C GLU A 366 11.34 -32.80 16.00
#